data_AF-A0AAP4Y4U7-F1
#
_entry.id   AF-A0AAP4Y4U7-F1
#
_cell.length_a   1.000
_cell.length_b   1.000
_cell.length_c   1.000
_cell.angle_alpha   90.00
_cell.angle_beta   90.00
_cell.angle_gamma   90.00
#
_symmetry.space_group_name_H-M   'P 1'
#
loop_
_entity.id
_entity.type
_entity.pdbx_description
1 polymer ?
#
loop_
_entity_poly.entity_id
_entity_poly.type
_entity_poly.pdbx_seq_one_letter_code
_entity_poly.pdbx_strand_id
1 'polypeptide(L)'
;MNAEDRPRADEGAVQSLAEWLRDRGLLRGPHLYADYWASVLRLEGGVPVRLREAGLVDPVLYRLGLDRPDLQVPRLRSYLLLFLIGPLLLVLRRFRRLGRYRLGFRSEAGRDVLERLRGLELELTPSGGGRVDVGKDGTSLARGLLDPRHISGFTSLFFATYKLPLATLTGLVLAAVSVPLLHRLGVFRPALDLWIPAGLPLLVLLLYAIYRDAVTAVLGALPVVIVRYLLPFVRHGSSEGWGTFLAALAGLFLLYLLLDAFFVPRPVPPVLLLYVKEGPGRPYERESDAPWWLEGRAYWVWRYLALTPAELSKFWERDWERVELWIRADGPEAGRLEWIVTDGHYRELWVPAERLTAADGSDEAAAREAASGGLRGLWLVEADADLVFHAPSIRAVTFMPEVEGVPERSLRHLAAVLFRRPARDDPDEAIRRLEQARVRLGRDLFEDAPEVAGPFIARHLLSAPWRYWRYPLGAEARVERRLYGRRLSPESPPAADPDLQIKADTA
;
A
#
# COMPACT_ATOMS: atom_id res chain seq x y z
N MET A 1 -34.49 -11.02 14.91
CA MET A 1 -33.43 -11.15 15.92
C MET A 1 -33.08 -9.73 16.36
N ASN A 2 -33.42 -9.38 17.60
CA ASN A 2 -33.42 -8.01 18.10
C ASN A 2 -32.01 -7.43 18.20
N ALA A 3 -31.88 -6.15 17.88
CA ALA A 3 -30.63 -5.40 17.81
C ALA A 3 -30.16 -4.83 19.17
N GLU A 4 -30.68 -5.36 20.27
CA GLU A 4 -30.42 -4.87 21.63
C GLU A 4 -29.84 -6.01 22.46
N ASP A 5 -28.54 -6.28 22.27
CA ASP A 5 -27.68 -6.92 23.27
C ASP A 5 -26.20 -6.89 22.83
N ARG A 6 -25.75 -5.71 22.37
CA ARG A 6 -24.31 -5.44 22.34
C ARG A 6 -23.94 -4.82 23.68
N PRO A 7 -23.04 -5.43 24.48
CA PRO A 7 -22.58 -4.80 25.70
C PRO A 7 -22.04 -3.40 25.34
N ARG A 8 -22.48 -2.38 26.08
CA ARG A 8 -21.88 -1.05 26.03
C ARG A 8 -20.39 -1.24 26.34
N ALA A 9 -19.56 -1.12 25.30
CA ALA A 9 -18.12 -1.12 25.46
C ALA A 9 -17.76 -0.05 26.49
N ASP A 10 -16.98 -0.43 27.49
CA ASP A 10 -16.41 0.48 28.49
C ASP A 10 -15.88 1.74 27.79
N GLU A 11 -16.49 2.88 28.11
CA GLU A 11 -16.05 4.20 27.69
C GLU A 11 -14.76 4.54 28.46
N GLY A 12 -13.63 3.92 28.10
CA GLY A 12 -12.34 4.21 28.73
C GLY A 12 -11.16 3.38 28.28
N ALA A 13 -11.35 2.13 27.82
CA ALA A 13 -10.23 1.29 27.38
C ALA A 13 -9.76 1.71 25.98
N VAL A 14 -8.51 2.15 25.85
CA VAL A 14 -8.01 2.55 24.55
C VAL A 14 -7.67 1.33 23.70
N GLN A 15 -8.57 1.06 22.74
CA GLN A 15 -8.48 -0.04 21.78
C GLN A 15 -7.29 0.11 20.82
N SER A 16 -6.63 -1.01 20.49
CA SER A 16 -5.52 -1.02 19.51
C SER A 16 -6.01 -0.70 18.09
N LEU A 17 -5.11 -0.36 17.16
CA LEU A 17 -5.52 -0.10 15.77
C LEU A 17 -6.27 -1.29 15.14
N ALA A 18 -5.81 -2.52 15.41
CA ALA A 18 -6.42 -3.75 14.92
C ALA A 18 -7.86 -3.91 15.44
N GLU A 19 -8.07 -3.70 16.75
CA GLU A 19 -9.38 -3.72 17.39
C GLU A 19 -10.28 -2.61 16.82
N TRP A 20 -9.73 -1.40 16.67
CA TRP A 20 -10.45 -0.28 16.09
C TRP A 20 -10.90 -0.56 14.65
N LEU A 21 -10.05 -1.15 13.81
CA LEU A 21 -10.40 -1.53 12.44
C LEU A 21 -11.48 -2.62 12.44
N ARG A 22 -11.34 -3.64 13.28
CA ARG A 22 -12.30 -4.74 13.41
C ARG A 22 -13.68 -4.26 13.86
N ASP A 23 -13.74 -3.44 14.90
CA ASP A 23 -15.00 -2.89 15.46
C ASP A 23 -15.77 -2.04 14.45
N ARG A 24 -15.05 -1.48 13.47
CA ARG A 24 -15.62 -0.69 12.38
C ARG A 24 -15.95 -1.51 11.14
N GLY A 25 -15.68 -2.81 11.13
CA GLY A 25 -15.82 -3.68 9.97
C GLY A 25 -14.86 -3.31 8.83
N LEU A 26 -13.70 -2.75 9.17
CA LEU A 26 -12.65 -2.31 8.24
C LEU A 26 -11.44 -3.26 8.21
N LEU A 27 -11.45 -4.30 9.04
CA LEU A 27 -10.49 -5.41 8.97
C LEU A 27 -11.25 -6.66 8.53
N ARG A 28 -10.76 -7.34 7.49
CA ARG A 28 -11.26 -8.65 7.06
C ARG A 28 -10.34 -9.74 7.59
N GLY A 29 -10.90 -10.87 8.01
CA GLY A 29 -10.15 -11.97 8.60
C GLY A 29 -10.07 -11.93 10.13
N PRO A 30 -9.19 -12.75 10.73
CA PRO A 30 -8.10 -13.48 10.09
C PRO A 30 -8.57 -14.60 9.15
N HIS A 31 -7.90 -14.80 8.02
CA HIS A 31 -8.08 -15.95 7.14
C HIS A 31 -6.77 -16.74 6.99
N LEU A 32 -6.82 -17.96 6.48
CA LEU A 32 -5.57 -18.67 6.12
C LEU A 32 -4.92 -17.97 4.91
N TYR A 33 -3.60 -17.87 4.90
CA TYR A 33 -2.90 -17.28 3.77
C TYR A 33 -3.11 -18.11 2.51
N ALA A 34 -3.42 -17.44 1.42
CA ALA A 34 -3.33 -18.00 0.07
C ALA A 34 -2.48 -17.07 -0.79
N ASP A 35 -1.69 -17.68 -1.67
CA ASP A 35 -0.86 -16.96 -2.62
C ASP A 35 -1.73 -16.04 -3.48
N TYR A 36 -1.39 -14.75 -3.49
CA TYR A 36 -2.12 -13.72 -4.21
C TYR A 36 -2.18 -13.99 -5.71
N TRP A 37 -1.04 -14.33 -6.33
CA TRP A 37 -0.99 -14.62 -7.76
C TRP A 37 -1.71 -15.92 -8.10
N ALA A 38 -1.69 -16.91 -7.21
CA ALA A 38 -2.50 -18.13 -7.36
C ALA A 38 -4.00 -17.80 -7.39
N SER A 39 -4.46 -16.93 -6.50
CA SER A 39 -5.86 -16.46 -6.44
C SER A 39 -6.24 -15.62 -7.67
N VAL A 40 -5.42 -14.63 -8.02
CA VAL A 40 -5.67 -13.66 -9.10
C VAL A 40 -5.64 -14.33 -10.48
N LEU A 41 -4.58 -15.07 -10.79
CA LEU A 41 -4.38 -15.71 -12.09
C LEU A 41 -5.06 -17.08 -12.20
N ARG A 42 -5.65 -17.57 -11.11
CA ARG A 42 -6.26 -18.91 -11.01
C ARG A 42 -5.27 -20.01 -11.38
N LEU A 43 -4.10 -19.99 -10.75
CA LEU A 43 -3.06 -21.00 -10.97
C LEU A 43 -3.57 -22.34 -10.43
N GLU A 44 -3.88 -23.29 -11.31
CA GLU A 44 -4.37 -24.63 -10.93
C GLU A 44 -3.32 -25.38 -10.11
N GLY A 45 -3.58 -25.69 -8.83
CA GLY A 45 -2.57 -26.29 -7.95
C GLY A 45 -1.70 -25.27 -7.21
N GLY A 46 -1.95 -23.97 -7.40
CA GLY A 46 -1.38 -22.91 -6.56
C GLY A 46 -1.99 -22.85 -5.15
N VAL A 47 -3.22 -23.36 -4.97
CA VAL A 47 -3.85 -23.60 -3.66
C VAL A 47 -4.04 -25.10 -3.45
N PRO A 48 -3.54 -25.67 -2.35
CA PRO A 48 -3.66 -27.09 -2.06
C PRO A 48 -5.10 -27.59 -2.06
N VAL A 49 -5.33 -28.76 -2.67
CA VAL A 49 -6.66 -29.39 -2.71
C VAL A 49 -7.16 -29.67 -1.29
N ARG A 50 -6.26 -30.13 -0.40
CA ARG A 50 -6.58 -30.38 1.01
C ARG A 50 -7.18 -29.17 1.74
N LEU A 51 -6.72 -27.95 1.44
CA LEU A 51 -7.21 -26.73 2.10
C LEU A 51 -8.60 -26.36 1.61
N ARG A 52 -8.91 -26.64 0.34
CA ARG A 52 -10.23 -26.42 -0.24
C ARG A 52 -11.25 -27.43 0.29
N GLU A 53 -10.88 -28.71 0.32
CA GLU A 53 -11.74 -29.78 0.82
C GLU A 53 -12.03 -29.64 2.32
N ALA A 54 -11.05 -29.18 3.10
CA ALA A 54 -11.22 -28.86 4.50
C ALA A 54 -12.01 -27.55 4.75
N GLY A 55 -12.43 -26.82 3.70
CA GLY A 55 -13.17 -25.56 3.85
C GLY A 55 -12.35 -24.45 4.51
N LEU A 56 -11.02 -24.48 4.41
CA LEU A 56 -10.13 -23.46 4.98
C LEU A 56 -9.87 -22.30 4.01
N VAL A 57 -9.90 -22.59 2.70
CA VAL A 57 -9.65 -21.61 1.63
C VAL A 57 -10.62 -21.84 0.47
N ASP A 58 -11.22 -20.76 -0.03
CA ASP A 58 -11.96 -20.75 -1.30
C ASP A 58 -11.29 -19.74 -2.24
N PRO A 59 -10.57 -20.20 -3.29
CA PRO A 59 -9.87 -19.30 -4.21
C PRO A 59 -10.78 -18.32 -4.93
N VAL A 60 -12.05 -18.67 -5.19
CA VAL A 60 -12.99 -17.80 -5.88
C VAL A 60 -13.44 -16.68 -4.94
N LEU A 61 -13.79 -17.01 -3.70
CA LEU A 61 -14.16 -16.02 -2.68
C LEU A 61 -12.97 -15.12 -2.33
N TYR A 62 -11.76 -15.68 -2.20
CA TYR A 62 -10.56 -14.90 -1.93
C TYR A 62 -10.30 -13.90 -3.05
N ARG A 63 -10.38 -14.33 -4.31
CA ARG A 63 -10.22 -13.42 -5.44
C ARG A 63 -11.28 -12.31 -5.45
N LEU A 64 -12.54 -12.66 -5.25
CA LEU A 64 -13.66 -11.71 -5.37
C LEU A 64 -13.90 -10.85 -4.13
N GLY A 65 -13.35 -11.22 -2.97
CA GLY A 65 -13.63 -10.53 -1.72
C GLY A 65 -12.38 -10.05 -0.97
N LEU A 66 -11.22 -10.65 -1.20
CA LEU A 66 -9.96 -10.25 -0.58
C LEU A 66 -9.03 -9.56 -1.58
N ASP A 67 -8.79 -10.16 -2.75
CA ASP A 67 -7.69 -9.74 -3.66
C ASP A 67 -8.10 -8.75 -4.75
N ARG A 68 -9.29 -8.92 -5.35
CA ARG A 68 -9.85 -8.01 -6.35
C ARG A 68 -11.34 -7.76 -6.10
N PRO A 69 -11.69 -7.17 -4.95
CA PRO A 69 -13.08 -6.96 -4.59
C PRO A 69 -13.81 -6.02 -5.54
N ASP A 70 -15.10 -6.31 -5.78
CA ASP A 70 -15.99 -5.54 -6.65
C ASP A 70 -16.47 -4.25 -5.96
N LEU A 71 -15.57 -3.27 -5.84
CA LEU A 71 -15.82 -2.02 -5.11
C LEU A 71 -16.42 -0.92 -5.99
N GLN A 72 -17.40 -0.20 -5.46
CA GLN A 72 -17.88 1.07 -6.02
C GLN A 72 -16.82 2.13 -5.77
N VAL A 73 -16.48 2.85 -6.83
CA VAL A 73 -15.69 4.08 -6.70
C VAL A 73 -16.59 5.11 -6.00
N PRO A 74 -16.14 5.75 -4.90
CA PRO A 74 -16.92 6.78 -4.22
C PRO A 74 -17.41 7.86 -5.19
N ARG A 75 -18.56 8.49 -4.90
CA ARG A 75 -19.13 9.53 -5.77
C ARG A 75 -18.37 10.85 -5.60
N LEU A 76 -18.26 11.63 -6.67
CA LEU A 76 -17.62 12.96 -6.77
C LEU A 76 -17.81 13.88 -5.53
N ARG A 77 -19.04 13.90 -4.99
CA ARG A 77 -19.42 14.72 -3.82
C ARG A 77 -18.68 14.37 -2.52
N SER A 78 -18.28 13.11 -2.34
CA SER A 78 -17.54 12.66 -1.16
C SER A 78 -16.13 13.25 -1.14
N TYR A 79 -15.55 13.49 -2.32
CA TYR A 79 -14.22 14.08 -2.49
C TYR A 79 -14.20 15.59 -2.27
N LEU A 80 -15.29 16.29 -2.55
CA LEU A 80 -15.42 17.73 -2.31
C LEU A 80 -15.24 18.08 -0.82
N LEU A 81 -15.83 17.27 0.07
CA LEU A 81 -15.66 17.39 1.52
C LEU A 81 -14.25 17.04 2.00
N LEU A 82 -13.60 16.06 1.38
CA LEU A 82 -12.25 15.63 1.77
C LEU A 82 -11.15 16.53 1.22
N PHE A 83 -11.33 17.11 0.03
CA PHE A 83 -10.44 18.12 -0.51
C PHE A 83 -10.44 19.38 0.37
N LEU A 84 -11.64 19.83 0.78
CA LEU A 84 -11.79 21.07 1.56
C LEU A 84 -11.42 20.92 3.03
N ILE A 85 -11.67 19.76 3.66
CA ILE A 85 -11.53 19.58 5.11
C ILE A 85 -10.40 18.60 5.45
N GLY A 86 -9.99 17.73 4.52
CA GLY A 86 -9.01 16.66 4.74
C GLY A 86 -7.67 17.13 5.31
N PRO A 87 -7.07 18.22 4.82
CA PRO A 87 -5.82 18.74 5.37
C PRO A 87 -5.94 19.27 6.81
N LEU A 88 -7.07 19.89 7.15
CA LEU A 88 -7.40 20.30 8.53
C LEU A 88 -7.70 19.07 9.43
N LEU A 89 -8.32 18.03 8.88
CA LEU A 89 -8.64 16.78 9.59
C LEU A 89 -7.41 15.92 9.87
N LEU A 90 -6.38 15.96 8.99
CA LEU A 90 -5.11 15.24 9.15
C LEU A 90 -4.31 15.72 10.37
N VAL A 91 -4.37 17.02 10.65
CA VAL A 91 -3.69 17.65 11.79
C VAL A 91 -4.53 17.52 13.08
N LEU A 92 -5.87 17.57 12.98
CA LEU A 92 -6.75 17.71 14.15
C LEU A 92 -7.49 16.43 14.58
N ARG A 93 -7.43 15.30 13.85
CA ARG A 93 -8.18 14.09 14.25
C ARG A 93 -7.42 12.79 14.08
N ARG A 94 -7.33 12.09 15.23
CA ARG A 94 -7.08 10.65 15.41
C ARG A 94 -7.57 9.87 14.17
N PHE A 95 -6.74 8.95 13.67
CA PHE A 95 -6.97 7.95 12.59
C PHE A 95 -8.41 7.41 12.47
N ARG A 96 -9.18 7.44 13.58
CA ARG A 96 -10.54 6.97 13.79
C ARG A 96 -11.65 7.45 12.83
N ARG A 97 -11.39 8.32 11.84
CA ARG A 97 -12.42 8.79 10.87
C ARG A 97 -12.08 8.56 9.39
N LEU A 98 -10.89 8.08 9.05
CA LEU A 98 -10.55 7.71 7.66
C LEU A 98 -11.43 6.56 7.12
N GLY A 99 -12.04 5.78 8.01
CA GLY A 99 -12.90 4.64 7.69
C GLY A 99 -14.35 4.94 7.26
N ARG A 100 -14.73 6.19 6.99
CA ARG A 100 -16.10 6.51 6.51
C ARG A 100 -16.30 6.37 5.00
N TYR A 101 -15.29 5.94 4.25
CA TYR A 101 -15.52 5.35 2.94
C TYR A 101 -16.08 3.95 3.17
N ARG A 102 -17.39 3.87 3.39
CA ARG A 102 -18.11 2.62 3.14
C ARG A 102 -17.87 2.31 1.68
N LEU A 103 -16.95 1.39 1.41
CA LEU A 103 -16.83 0.83 0.08
C LEU A 103 -18.14 0.11 -0.19
N GLY A 104 -19.01 0.75 -0.96
CA GLY A 104 -20.19 0.09 -1.48
C GLY A 104 -19.71 -1.00 -2.43
N PHE A 105 -20.27 -2.19 -2.35
CA PHE A 105 -20.09 -3.16 -3.42
C PHE A 105 -20.89 -2.71 -4.64
N ARG A 106 -20.36 -2.89 -5.85
CA ARG A 106 -21.09 -2.54 -7.08
C ARG A 106 -22.35 -3.40 -7.23
N SER A 107 -22.27 -4.65 -6.79
CA SER A 107 -23.30 -5.66 -6.89
C SER A 107 -23.70 -6.22 -5.52
N GLU A 108 -24.89 -6.82 -5.43
CA GLU A 108 -25.29 -7.63 -4.27
C GLU A 108 -24.39 -8.85 -4.10
N ALA A 109 -23.93 -9.42 -5.22
CA ALA A 109 -22.96 -10.52 -5.23
C ALA A 109 -21.68 -10.21 -4.42
N GLY A 110 -21.21 -8.95 -4.43
CA GLY A 110 -20.05 -8.56 -3.60
C GLY A 110 -20.31 -8.63 -2.09
N ARG A 111 -21.55 -8.39 -1.65
CA ARG A 111 -21.94 -8.57 -0.25
C ARG A 111 -22.05 -10.05 0.10
N ASP A 112 -22.64 -10.86 -0.77
CA ASP A 112 -22.76 -12.30 -0.59
C ASP A 112 -21.38 -12.96 -0.47
N VAL A 113 -20.40 -12.50 -1.27
CA VAL A 113 -19.01 -12.96 -1.18
C VAL A 113 -18.43 -12.66 0.20
N LEU A 114 -18.62 -11.46 0.74
CA LEU A 114 -18.14 -11.13 2.09
C LEU A 114 -18.81 -11.97 3.18
N GLU A 115 -20.11 -12.21 3.06
CA GLU A 115 -20.84 -13.03 4.03
C GLU A 115 -20.34 -14.48 4.02
N ARG A 116 -20.10 -15.04 2.83
CA ARG A 116 -19.48 -16.37 2.70
C ARG A 116 -18.04 -16.41 3.21
N LEU A 117 -17.26 -15.34 3.01
CA LEU A 117 -15.90 -15.24 3.53
C LEU A 117 -15.85 -15.31 5.07
N ARG A 118 -16.89 -14.83 5.78
CA ARG A 118 -16.96 -14.97 7.25
C ARG A 118 -16.96 -16.43 7.69
N GLY A 119 -17.51 -17.33 6.88
CA GLY A 119 -17.46 -18.77 7.13
C GLY A 119 -16.04 -19.33 7.13
N LEU A 120 -15.09 -18.63 6.49
CA LEU A 120 -13.67 -18.99 6.37
C LEU A 120 -12.77 -18.19 7.33
N GLU A 121 -13.34 -17.42 8.27
CA GLU A 121 -12.55 -16.74 9.29
C GLU A 121 -11.98 -17.75 10.29
N LEU A 122 -10.70 -17.57 10.64
CA LEU A 122 -10.01 -18.38 11.63
C LEU A 122 -10.42 -17.97 13.05
N GLU A 123 -10.50 -18.97 13.92
CA GLU A 123 -10.79 -18.79 15.33
C GLU A 123 -9.50 -18.51 16.09
N LEU A 124 -9.49 -17.45 16.88
CA LEU A 124 -8.38 -17.09 17.78
C LEU A 124 -8.80 -17.37 19.21
N THR A 125 -8.19 -18.38 19.83
CA THR A 125 -8.41 -18.72 21.24
C THR A 125 -7.26 -18.17 22.08
N PRO A 126 -7.49 -17.29 23.06
CA PRO A 126 -6.43 -16.78 23.93
C PRO A 126 -5.71 -17.92 24.66
N SER A 127 -4.38 -17.94 24.61
CA SER A 127 -3.54 -18.92 25.30
C SER A 127 -2.74 -18.29 26.46
N GLY A 128 -2.95 -17.01 26.76
CA GLY A 128 -2.26 -16.25 27.82
C GLY A 128 -1.03 -15.49 27.32
N GLY A 129 -0.55 -14.51 28.11
CA GLY A 129 0.68 -13.76 27.80
C GLY A 129 0.65 -13.02 26.44
N GLY A 130 -0.53 -12.56 26.04
CA GLY A 130 -0.75 -11.92 24.75
C GLY A 130 -0.64 -12.84 23.53
N ARG A 131 -0.75 -14.15 23.74
CA ARG A 131 -0.67 -15.18 22.71
C ARG A 131 -2.03 -15.82 22.43
N VAL A 132 -2.15 -16.42 21.25
CA VAL A 132 -3.35 -17.07 20.74
C VAL A 132 -3.01 -18.41 20.08
N ASP A 133 -3.90 -19.38 20.27
CA ASP A 133 -3.99 -20.56 19.43
C ASP A 133 -4.94 -20.26 18.27
N VAL A 134 -4.60 -20.76 17.09
CA VAL A 134 -5.37 -20.52 15.87
C VAL A 134 -5.90 -21.84 15.34
N GLY A 135 -7.21 -21.87 15.09
CA GLY A 135 -7.87 -23.05 14.56
C GLY A 135 -9.07 -22.69 13.69
N LYS A 136 -9.70 -23.73 13.15
CA LYS A 136 -10.94 -23.61 12.39
C LYS A 136 -11.72 -24.92 12.46
N ASP A 137 -12.98 -24.86 12.88
CA ASP A 137 -13.89 -26.01 12.92
C ASP A 137 -13.25 -27.25 13.62
N GLY A 138 -12.58 -27.01 14.75
CA GLY A 138 -11.89 -28.03 15.54
C GLY A 138 -10.48 -28.43 15.04
N THR A 139 -10.05 -27.98 13.87
CA THR A 139 -8.70 -28.18 13.35
C THR A 139 -7.73 -27.15 13.93
N SER A 140 -6.70 -27.60 14.66
CA SER A 140 -5.63 -26.73 15.15
C SER A 140 -4.62 -26.45 14.04
N LEU A 141 -4.45 -25.17 13.67
CA LEU A 141 -3.56 -24.74 12.59
C LEU A 141 -2.20 -24.29 13.13
N ALA A 142 -2.20 -23.57 14.25
CA ALA A 142 -1.00 -23.11 14.95
C ALA A 142 -1.30 -22.85 16.42
N ARG A 143 -0.26 -22.84 17.26
CA ARG A 143 -0.39 -22.63 18.72
C ARG A 143 0.62 -21.63 19.24
N GLY A 144 0.26 -20.89 20.29
CA GLY A 144 1.13 -19.95 20.98
C GLY A 144 1.66 -18.83 20.07
N LEU A 145 0.87 -18.40 19.08
CA LEU A 145 1.21 -17.28 18.22
C LEU A 145 1.02 -15.96 18.97
N LEU A 146 1.83 -14.95 18.70
CA LEU A 146 1.57 -13.60 19.19
C LEU A 146 0.20 -13.14 18.65
N ASP A 147 -0.65 -12.57 19.50
CA ASP A 147 -1.94 -12.05 19.06
C ASP A 147 -1.74 -10.87 18.08
N PRO A 148 -2.34 -10.89 16.87
CA PRO A 148 -2.21 -9.80 15.90
C PRO A 148 -2.83 -8.49 16.39
N ARG A 149 -3.56 -8.51 17.51
CA ARG A 149 -4.09 -7.31 18.19
C ARG A 149 -3.07 -6.63 19.10
N HIS A 150 -2.00 -7.31 19.51
CA HIS A 150 -0.90 -6.71 20.29
C HIS A 150 0.07 -5.95 19.40
N ILE A 151 0.52 -6.57 18.31
CA ILE A 151 1.38 -5.92 17.33
C ILE A 151 0.69 -5.98 15.98
N SER A 152 0.34 -4.80 15.48
CA SER A 152 -0.34 -4.64 14.20
C SER A 152 0.59 -4.05 13.15
N GLY A 153 0.25 -4.26 11.88
CA GLY A 153 0.86 -3.56 10.76
C GLY A 153 -0.04 -2.42 10.27
N PHE A 154 0.55 -1.38 9.71
CA PHE A 154 -0.15 -0.35 8.96
C PHE A 154 0.72 0.16 7.83
N THR A 155 0.12 0.40 6.66
CA THR A 155 0.80 1.07 5.55
C THR A 155 0.26 2.46 5.30
N SER A 156 1.15 3.37 4.94
CA SER A 156 0.82 4.72 4.53
C SER A 156 0.36 4.83 3.08
N LEU A 157 0.20 3.72 2.34
CA LEU A 157 -0.26 3.70 0.94
C LEU A 157 -1.56 4.50 0.73
N PHE A 158 -2.40 4.63 1.78
CA PHE A 158 -3.58 5.50 1.78
C PHE A 158 -3.26 7.00 1.56
N PHE A 159 -2.05 7.47 1.86
CA PHE A 159 -1.62 8.85 1.61
C PHE A 159 -1.32 9.12 0.14
N ALA A 160 -1.02 8.10 -0.68
CA ALA A 160 -0.88 8.27 -2.12
C ALA A 160 -2.14 8.90 -2.72
N THR A 161 -3.32 8.50 -2.22
CA THR A 161 -4.63 9.06 -2.60
C THR A 161 -4.73 10.57 -2.35
N TYR A 162 -3.99 11.10 -1.37
CA TYR A 162 -4.04 12.50 -0.95
C TYR A 162 -2.81 13.30 -1.37
N LYS A 163 -1.87 12.70 -2.09
CA LYS A 163 -0.59 13.32 -2.41
C LYS A 163 -0.74 14.58 -3.25
N LEU A 164 -1.53 14.52 -4.33
CA LEU A 164 -1.82 15.67 -5.19
C LEU A 164 -2.59 16.80 -4.47
N PRO A 165 -3.68 16.54 -3.72
CA PRO A 165 -4.33 17.61 -2.95
C PRO A 165 -3.43 18.20 -1.87
N LEU A 166 -2.61 17.39 -1.20
CA LEU A 166 -1.63 17.90 -0.24
C LEU A 166 -0.59 18.78 -0.94
N ALA A 167 -0.07 18.38 -2.09
CA ALA A 167 0.88 19.18 -2.87
C ALA A 167 0.26 20.51 -3.33
N THR A 168 -1.00 20.47 -3.77
CA THR A 168 -1.78 21.66 -4.11
C THR A 168 -1.90 22.61 -2.93
N LEU A 169 -2.32 22.10 -1.76
CA LEU A 169 -2.45 22.93 -0.57
C LEU A 169 -1.10 23.49 -0.13
N THR A 170 -0.05 22.67 -0.12
CA THR A 170 1.30 23.11 0.20
C THR A 170 1.74 24.24 -0.73
N GLY A 171 1.47 24.12 -2.04
CA GLY A 171 1.75 25.18 -2.99
C GLY A 171 0.97 26.47 -2.70
N LEU A 172 -0.31 26.37 -2.37
CA LEU A 172 -1.14 27.51 -1.99
C LEU A 172 -0.67 28.17 -0.69
N VAL A 173 -0.31 27.39 0.33
CA VAL A 173 0.20 27.90 1.61
C VAL A 173 1.55 28.57 1.42
N LEU A 174 2.47 27.94 0.67
CA LEU A 174 3.77 28.52 0.34
C LEU A 174 3.59 29.86 -0.39
N ALA A 175 2.68 29.94 -1.37
CA ALA A 175 2.34 31.18 -2.05
C ALA A 175 1.74 32.23 -1.10
N ALA A 176 0.79 31.84 -0.25
CA ALA A 176 0.13 32.74 0.69
C ALA A 176 1.09 33.32 1.75
N VAL A 177 2.09 32.56 2.18
CA VAL A 177 3.12 33.01 3.14
C VAL A 177 4.21 33.85 2.46
N SER A 178 4.64 33.46 1.26
CA SER A 178 5.72 34.15 0.56
C SER A 178 5.31 35.52 0.01
N VAL A 179 4.05 35.70 -0.42
CA VAL A 179 3.56 36.98 -0.97
C VAL A 179 3.70 38.15 0.02
N PRO A 180 3.21 38.08 1.28
CA PRO A 180 3.41 39.13 2.27
C PRO A 180 4.87 39.39 2.61
N LEU A 181 5.69 38.33 2.65
CA LEU A 181 7.12 38.43 2.96
C LEU A 181 7.86 39.22 1.86
N LEU A 182 7.62 38.87 0.60
CA LEU A 182 8.18 39.56 -0.57
C LEU A 182 7.70 41.01 -0.66
N HIS A 183 6.46 41.28 -0.25
CA HIS A 183 5.92 42.65 -0.18
C HIS A 183 6.62 43.48 0.90
N ARG A 184 6.84 42.91 2.08
CA ARG A 184 7.59 43.57 3.16
C ARG A 184 9.05 43.84 2.81
N LEU A 185 9.66 42.95 2.03
CA LEU A 185 11.04 43.08 1.55
C LEU A 185 11.17 44.02 0.32
N GLY A 186 10.07 44.61 -0.19
CA GLY A 186 10.10 45.53 -1.32
C GLY A 186 10.37 44.88 -2.69
N VAL A 187 10.54 43.56 -2.74
CA VAL A 187 10.89 42.80 -3.95
C VAL A 187 9.68 42.16 -4.65
N PHE A 188 8.47 42.42 -4.18
CA PHE A 188 7.25 41.78 -4.70
C PHE A 188 6.99 42.05 -6.18
N ARG A 189 7.16 43.30 -6.66
CA ARG A 189 6.99 43.64 -8.08
C ARG A 189 7.99 42.91 -9.00
N PRO A 190 9.32 42.99 -8.77
CA PRO A 190 10.26 42.22 -9.59
C PRO A 190 10.08 40.70 -9.45
N ALA A 191 9.67 40.20 -8.28
CA ALA A 191 9.34 38.79 -8.10
C ALA A 191 8.09 38.35 -8.89
N LEU A 192 7.12 39.24 -9.11
CA LEU A 192 5.92 38.96 -9.93
C LEU A 192 6.24 38.84 -11.41
N ASP A 193 7.22 39.59 -11.91
CA ASP A 193 7.67 39.56 -13.31
C ASP A 193 8.53 38.31 -13.57
N LEU A 194 9.30 37.89 -12.55
CA LEU A 194 10.09 36.66 -12.58
C LEU A 194 9.31 35.42 -12.12
N TRP A 195 8.02 35.54 -11.79
CA TRP A 195 7.27 34.43 -11.21
C TRP A 195 7.17 33.23 -12.15
N ILE A 196 6.85 33.44 -13.43
CA ILE A 196 6.76 32.35 -14.41
C ILE A 196 8.14 31.73 -14.70
N PRO A 197 9.19 32.50 -15.04
CA PRO A 197 10.48 31.92 -15.38
C PRO A 197 11.29 31.41 -14.17
N ALA A 198 11.04 31.88 -12.95
CA ALA A 198 11.82 31.51 -11.77
C ALA A 198 10.97 31.04 -10.58
N GLY A 199 9.88 31.74 -10.26
CA GLY A 199 9.02 31.40 -9.11
C GLY A 199 8.30 30.05 -9.24
N LEU A 200 7.74 29.74 -10.42
CA LEU A 200 7.07 28.48 -10.70
C LEU A 200 8.06 27.31 -10.72
N PRO A 201 9.20 27.36 -11.44
CA PRO A 201 10.22 26.33 -11.32
C PRO A 201 10.68 26.13 -9.88
N LEU A 202 10.88 27.19 -9.10
CA LEU A 202 11.26 27.07 -7.69
C LEU A 202 10.16 26.39 -6.87
N LEU A 203 8.89 26.74 -7.08
CA LEU A 203 7.76 26.09 -6.41
C LEU A 203 7.70 24.61 -6.77
N VAL A 204 7.85 24.26 -8.04
CA VAL A 204 7.89 22.86 -8.51
C VAL A 204 9.07 22.14 -7.90
N LEU A 205 10.26 22.76 -7.82
CA LEU A 205 11.44 22.16 -7.16
C LEU A 205 11.23 21.94 -5.66
N LEU A 206 10.57 22.88 -4.97
CA LEU A 206 10.21 22.74 -3.55
C LEU A 206 9.18 21.63 -3.34
N LEU A 207 8.11 21.60 -4.14
CA LEU A 207 7.12 20.52 -4.10
C LEU A 207 7.76 19.19 -4.46
N TYR A 208 8.65 19.14 -5.45
CA TYR A 208 9.41 17.94 -5.79
C TYR A 208 10.34 17.52 -4.64
N ALA A 209 10.95 18.45 -3.92
CA ALA A 209 11.77 18.13 -2.76
C ALA A 209 10.95 17.52 -1.60
N ILE A 210 9.67 17.88 -1.46
CA ILE A 210 8.76 17.36 -0.43
C ILE A 210 8.12 16.04 -0.87
N TYR A 211 7.52 16.01 -2.06
CA TYR A 211 6.70 14.90 -2.55
C TYR A 211 7.48 13.87 -3.37
N ARG A 212 8.66 14.25 -3.89
CA ARG A 212 9.59 13.39 -4.63
C ARG A 212 8.98 12.70 -5.86
N ASP A 213 7.98 13.32 -6.44
CA ASP A 213 7.32 12.89 -7.67
C ASP A 213 7.10 14.11 -8.56
N ALA A 214 7.63 14.04 -9.79
CA ALA A 214 7.61 15.18 -10.71
C ALA A 214 6.18 15.52 -11.14
N VAL A 215 5.35 14.50 -11.37
CA VAL A 215 3.95 14.67 -11.78
C VAL A 215 3.17 15.39 -10.68
N THR A 216 3.24 14.91 -9.44
CA THR A 216 2.65 15.56 -8.26
C THR A 216 3.13 17.00 -8.11
N ALA A 217 4.44 17.25 -8.24
CA ALA A 217 5.01 18.58 -8.03
C ALA A 217 4.53 19.60 -9.08
N VAL A 218 4.51 19.20 -10.35
CA VAL A 218 4.03 20.03 -11.45
C VAL A 218 2.52 20.29 -11.31
N LEU A 219 1.73 19.24 -11.12
CA LEU A 219 0.27 19.36 -11.00
C LEU A 219 -0.13 20.12 -9.73
N GLY A 220 0.58 19.92 -8.62
CA GLY A 220 0.36 20.65 -7.36
C GLY A 220 0.68 22.14 -7.45
N ALA A 221 1.56 22.56 -8.36
CA ALA A 221 1.87 23.97 -8.59
C ALA A 221 0.84 24.68 -9.50
N LEU A 222 0.10 23.93 -10.32
CA LEU A 222 -0.83 24.45 -11.34
C LEU A 222 -1.89 25.42 -10.77
N PRO A 223 -2.51 25.15 -9.60
CA PRO A 223 -3.49 26.06 -9.01
C PRO A 223 -2.91 27.44 -8.66
N VAL A 224 -1.64 27.50 -8.23
CA VAL A 224 -0.96 28.77 -7.92
C VAL A 224 -0.75 29.60 -9.18
N VAL A 225 -0.39 28.94 -10.29
CA VAL A 225 -0.25 29.58 -11.61
C VAL A 225 -1.59 30.16 -12.06
N ILE A 226 -2.65 29.38 -11.95
CA ILE A 226 -4.00 29.78 -12.38
C ILE A 226 -4.51 30.96 -11.54
N VAL A 227 -4.38 30.92 -10.22
CA VAL A 227 -4.76 32.05 -9.35
C VAL A 227 -4.01 33.33 -9.75
N ARG A 228 -2.71 33.23 -10.06
CA ARG A 228 -1.89 34.37 -10.51
C ARG A 228 -2.33 34.95 -11.86
N TYR A 229 -2.67 34.10 -12.83
CA TYR A 229 -3.13 34.52 -14.15
C TYR A 229 -4.55 35.10 -14.13
N LEU A 230 -5.39 34.65 -13.21
CA LEU A 230 -6.77 35.12 -13.09
C LEU A 230 -6.93 36.36 -12.21
N LEU A 231 -5.95 36.64 -11.33
CA LEU A 231 -5.96 37.82 -10.44
C LEU A 231 -6.16 39.17 -11.17
N PRO A 232 -5.53 39.43 -12.33
CA PRO A 232 -5.76 40.66 -13.10
C PRO A 232 -7.22 40.82 -13.56
N PHE A 233 -7.90 39.74 -13.93
CA PHE A 233 -9.29 39.79 -14.39
C PHE A 233 -10.25 40.18 -13.26
N VAL A 234 -9.97 39.77 -12.03
CA VAL A 234 -10.75 40.13 -10.84
C VAL A 234 -10.53 41.60 -10.43
N ARG A 235 -9.32 42.14 -10.63
CA ARG A 235 -8.97 43.53 -10.28
C ARG A 235 -9.69 44.60 -11.12
N HIS A 236 -10.20 44.24 -12.30
CA HIS A 236 -10.92 45.18 -13.17
C HIS A 236 -12.41 45.32 -12.81
N GLY A 237 -12.92 44.57 -11.83
CA GLY A 237 -14.27 44.75 -11.27
C GLY A 237 -15.43 44.49 -12.23
N SER A 238 -15.18 44.06 -13.47
CA SER A 238 -16.22 43.76 -14.46
C SER A 238 -16.85 42.39 -14.22
N SER A 239 -18.13 42.26 -14.55
CA SER A 239 -18.86 40.98 -14.53
C SER A 239 -18.19 39.93 -15.42
N GLU A 240 -17.63 40.33 -16.56
CA GLU A 240 -16.86 39.48 -17.47
C GLU A 240 -15.54 38.96 -16.85
N GLY A 241 -14.87 39.79 -16.04
CA GLY A 241 -13.64 39.40 -15.32
C GLY A 241 -13.91 38.33 -14.27
N TRP A 242 -15.02 38.45 -13.55
CA TRP A 242 -15.49 37.40 -12.62
C TRP A 242 -15.94 36.14 -13.34
N GLY A 243 -16.64 36.25 -14.47
CA GLY A 243 -17.03 35.11 -15.29
C GLY A 243 -15.84 34.28 -15.78
N THR A 244 -14.81 34.96 -16.29
CA THR A 244 -13.56 34.31 -16.75
C THR A 244 -12.81 33.63 -15.60
N PHE A 245 -12.72 34.30 -14.44
CA PHE A 245 -12.12 33.73 -13.22
C PHE A 245 -12.85 32.44 -12.80
N LEU A 246 -14.18 32.49 -12.71
CA LEU A 246 -15.00 31.34 -12.30
C LEU A 246 -14.94 30.19 -13.30
N ALA A 247 -14.94 30.48 -14.61
CA ALA A 247 -14.82 29.47 -15.65
C ALA A 247 -13.46 28.74 -15.61
N ALA A 248 -12.36 29.47 -15.40
CA ALA A 248 -11.04 28.87 -15.29
C ALA A 248 -10.87 28.08 -13.98
N LEU A 249 -11.45 28.55 -12.87
CA LEU A 249 -11.51 27.77 -11.63
C LEU A 249 -12.34 26.49 -11.81
N ALA A 250 -13.47 26.56 -12.53
CA ALA A 250 -14.30 25.40 -12.88
C ALA A 250 -13.56 24.41 -13.79
N GLY A 251 -12.78 24.90 -14.76
CA GLY A 251 -11.95 24.07 -15.63
C GLY A 251 -10.83 23.36 -14.86
N LEU A 252 -10.14 24.05 -13.95
CA LEU A 252 -9.16 23.45 -13.05
C LEU A 252 -9.80 22.41 -12.13
N PHE A 253 -10.97 22.74 -11.58
CA PHE A 253 -11.73 21.81 -10.76
C PHE A 253 -12.11 20.56 -11.55
N LEU A 254 -12.59 20.71 -12.78
CA LEU A 254 -12.88 19.59 -13.68
C LEU A 254 -11.63 18.76 -13.96
N LEU A 255 -10.48 19.38 -14.24
CA LEU A 255 -9.21 18.68 -14.44
C LEU A 255 -8.81 17.88 -13.20
N TYR A 256 -8.90 18.47 -12.01
CA TYR A 256 -8.60 17.79 -10.76
C TYR A 256 -9.54 16.60 -10.52
N LEU A 257 -10.83 16.75 -10.84
CA LEU A 257 -11.81 15.67 -10.76
C LEU A 257 -11.51 14.55 -11.75
N LEU A 258 -11.08 14.87 -12.98
CA LEU A 258 -10.65 13.87 -13.96
C LEU A 258 -9.39 13.15 -13.46
N LEU A 259 -8.40 13.87 -12.95
CA LEU A 259 -7.19 13.28 -12.41
C LEU A 259 -7.48 12.35 -11.22
N ASP A 260 -8.37 12.76 -10.32
CA ASP A 260 -8.81 11.90 -9.21
C ASP A 260 -9.61 10.68 -9.70
N ALA A 261 -10.54 10.86 -10.64
CA ALA A 261 -11.38 9.78 -11.15
C ALA A 261 -10.56 8.69 -11.85
N PHE A 262 -9.50 9.07 -12.57
CA PHE A 262 -8.72 8.16 -13.40
C PHE A 262 -7.41 7.67 -12.75
N PHE A 263 -6.66 8.53 -12.07
CA PHE A 263 -5.28 8.21 -11.69
C PHE A 263 -5.03 8.05 -10.19
N VAL A 264 -5.96 8.50 -9.34
CA VAL A 264 -5.73 8.45 -7.88
C VAL A 264 -6.06 7.06 -7.34
N PRO A 265 -5.09 6.34 -6.72
CA PRO A 265 -5.31 5.00 -6.19
C PRO A 265 -6.36 4.99 -5.07
N ARG A 266 -7.17 3.94 -5.03
CA ARG A 266 -8.30 3.75 -4.12
C ARG A 266 -7.99 2.64 -3.13
N PRO A 267 -7.65 2.96 -1.89
CA PRO A 267 -7.23 1.95 -0.95
C PRO A 267 -8.43 1.16 -0.41
N VAL A 268 -8.18 -0.11 -0.15
CA VAL A 268 -9.16 -1.10 0.32
C VAL A 268 -8.88 -1.41 1.79
N PRO A 269 -9.88 -1.81 2.59
CA PRO A 269 -9.68 -2.11 3.99
C PRO A 269 -8.76 -3.33 4.07
N PRO A 270 -7.82 -3.35 5.01
CA PRO A 270 -6.83 -4.42 5.09
C PRO A 270 -7.47 -5.79 5.31
N VAL A 271 -6.73 -6.80 4.86
CA VAL A 271 -7.01 -8.20 5.13
C VAL A 271 -5.91 -8.72 6.05
N LEU A 272 -6.30 -9.40 7.12
CA LEU A 272 -5.40 -10.14 7.99
C LEU A 272 -5.38 -11.61 7.57
N LEU A 273 -4.18 -12.13 7.29
CA LEU A 273 -3.97 -13.52 6.90
C LEU A 273 -2.98 -14.19 7.84
N LEU A 274 -3.14 -15.49 8.06
CA LEU A 274 -2.17 -16.33 8.77
C LEU A 274 -1.40 -17.18 7.76
N TYR A 275 -0.10 -16.95 7.66
CA TYR A 275 0.80 -17.87 6.99
C TYR A 275 1.36 -18.88 7.98
N VAL A 276 1.32 -20.17 7.63
CA VAL A 276 2.04 -21.23 8.34
C VAL A 276 2.91 -22.01 7.36
N LYS A 277 4.18 -22.19 7.72
CA LYS A 277 5.19 -22.86 6.87
C LYS A 277 4.89 -24.35 6.71
N GLU A 278 4.40 -24.97 7.78
CA GLU A 278 4.21 -26.42 7.90
C GLU A 278 2.85 -26.74 8.55
N GLY A 279 2.45 -28.01 8.47
CA GLY A 279 1.22 -28.52 9.08
C GLY A 279 -0.03 -28.36 8.21
N PRO A 280 -1.23 -28.53 8.82
CA PRO A 280 -2.49 -28.61 8.08
C PRO A 280 -2.85 -27.32 7.34
N GLY A 281 -2.38 -26.16 7.81
CA GLY A 281 -2.61 -24.87 7.17
C GLY A 281 -1.58 -24.49 6.09
N ARG A 282 -0.61 -25.35 5.74
CA ARG A 282 0.46 -25.01 4.79
C ARG A 282 -0.13 -24.58 3.43
N PRO A 283 0.17 -23.37 2.92
CA PRO A 283 -0.55 -22.76 1.78
C PRO A 283 -0.08 -23.22 0.40
N TYR A 284 0.97 -24.04 0.33
CA TYR A 284 1.55 -24.49 -0.94
C TYR A 284 1.46 -26.01 -1.10
N GLU A 285 1.18 -26.44 -2.34
CA GLU A 285 1.19 -27.85 -2.73
C GLU A 285 2.64 -28.32 -2.93
N ARG A 286 3.43 -27.54 -3.69
CA ARG A 286 4.86 -27.77 -3.92
C ARG A 286 5.72 -27.00 -2.92
N GLU A 287 6.76 -27.64 -2.41
CA GLU A 287 7.70 -26.99 -1.49
C GLU A 287 8.51 -25.87 -2.14
N SER A 288 8.90 -26.06 -3.39
CA SER A 288 9.64 -25.09 -4.19
C SER A 288 8.85 -23.81 -4.51
N ASP A 289 7.54 -23.81 -4.27
CA ASP A 289 6.70 -22.62 -4.40
C ASP A 289 6.69 -21.77 -3.13
N ALA A 290 7.07 -22.36 -1.99
CA ALA A 290 7.18 -21.64 -0.74
C ALA A 290 8.41 -20.71 -0.76
N PRO A 291 8.31 -19.49 -0.20
CA PRO A 291 9.47 -18.63 0.00
C PRO A 291 10.43 -19.28 1.01
N TRP A 292 11.49 -19.90 0.49
CA TRP A 292 12.46 -20.66 1.30
C TRP A 292 13.28 -19.79 2.24
N TRP A 293 13.35 -18.48 1.97
CA TRP A 293 14.02 -17.48 2.81
C TRP A 293 13.24 -17.09 4.07
N LEU A 294 12.01 -17.58 4.26
CA LEU A 294 11.28 -17.36 5.50
C LEU A 294 11.86 -18.21 6.64
N GLU A 295 12.29 -17.53 7.70
CA GLU A 295 12.87 -18.14 8.89
C GLU A 295 11.82 -18.59 9.91
N GLY A 296 10.75 -17.79 10.08
CA GLY A 296 9.64 -18.07 10.98
C GLY A 296 8.76 -19.24 10.50
N ARG A 297 8.09 -19.89 11.44
CA ARG A 297 7.13 -20.96 11.12
C ARG A 297 5.73 -20.39 10.89
N ALA A 298 5.42 -19.24 11.47
CA ALA A 298 4.15 -18.57 11.27
C ALA A 298 4.31 -17.05 11.18
N TYR A 299 3.48 -16.42 10.33
CA TYR A 299 3.44 -14.98 10.15
C TYR A 299 2.00 -14.48 10.12
N TRP A 300 1.77 -13.33 10.75
CA TRP A 300 0.60 -12.50 10.46
C TRP A 300 0.93 -11.63 9.26
N VAL A 301 0.14 -11.80 8.19
CA VAL A 301 0.31 -11.07 6.95
C VAL A 301 -0.81 -10.03 6.85
N TRP A 302 -0.45 -8.76 6.96
CA TRP A 302 -1.37 -7.64 6.76
C TRP A 302 -1.32 -7.22 5.29
N ARG A 303 -2.34 -7.61 4.52
CA ARG A 303 -2.45 -7.29 3.09
C ARG A 303 -3.24 -6.00 2.90
N TYR A 304 -2.63 -5.04 2.24
CA TYR A 304 -3.22 -3.79 1.80
C TYR A 304 -3.30 -3.78 0.29
N LEU A 305 -4.43 -3.31 -0.24
CA LEU A 305 -4.65 -3.19 -1.66
C LEU A 305 -5.04 -1.77 -2.01
N ALA A 306 -4.56 -1.29 -3.14
CA ALA A 306 -5.00 -0.06 -3.76
C ALA A 306 -5.45 -0.35 -5.19
N LEU A 307 -6.69 0.02 -5.50
CA LEU A 307 -7.23 -0.01 -6.85
C LEU A 307 -6.86 1.28 -7.57
N THR A 308 -6.02 1.20 -8.58
CA THR A 308 -5.78 2.30 -9.51
C THR A 308 -6.80 2.23 -10.65
N PRO A 309 -7.63 3.28 -10.86
CA PRO A 309 -8.66 3.22 -11.89
C PRO A 309 -8.13 3.15 -13.33
N ALA A 310 -6.96 3.75 -13.59
CA ALA A 310 -6.25 3.73 -14.86
C ALA A 310 -4.75 3.96 -14.62
N GLU A 311 -3.91 3.19 -15.30
CA GLU A 311 -2.46 3.40 -15.37
C GLU A 311 -2.13 4.29 -16.58
N LEU A 312 -1.17 5.23 -16.46
CA LEU A 312 -0.76 6.07 -17.60
C LEU A 312 -0.28 5.23 -18.81
N SER A 313 0.35 4.10 -18.54
CA SER A 313 0.78 3.13 -19.55
C SER A 313 -0.37 2.24 -20.08
N LYS A 314 -1.49 2.12 -19.34
CA LYS A 314 -2.66 1.28 -19.66
C LYS A 314 -3.98 1.97 -19.25
N PHE A 315 -4.31 3.07 -19.92
CA PHE A 315 -5.39 3.97 -19.49
C PHE A 315 -6.81 3.37 -19.47
N TRP A 316 -7.01 2.18 -20.04
CA TRP A 316 -8.29 1.46 -20.08
C TRP A 316 -8.39 0.31 -19.06
N GLU A 317 -7.30 -0.05 -18.38
CA GLU A 317 -7.26 -1.18 -17.46
C GLU A 317 -7.16 -0.71 -16.00
N ARG A 318 -7.95 -1.36 -15.13
CA ARG A 318 -7.84 -1.15 -13.69
C ARG A 318 -6.68 -1.97 -13.17
N ASP A 319 -5.80 -1.31 -12.43
CA ASP A 319 -4.70 -2.00 -11.78
C ASP A 319 -4.91 -2.16 -10.27
N TRP A 320 -4.38 -3.24 -9.72
CA TRP A 320 -4.46 -3.57 -8.31
C TRP A 320 -3.05 -3.68 -7.76
N GLU A 321 -2.74 -2.75 -6.88
CA GLU A 321 -1.45 -2.68 -6.24
C GLU A 321 -1.54 -3.25 -4.84
N ARG A 322 -0.57 -4.09 -4.48
CA ARG A 322 -0.55 -4.82 -3.22
C ARG A 322 0.67 -4.45 -2.41
N VAL A 323 0.47 -4.25 -1.11
CA VAL A 323 1.53 -4.23 -0.10
C VAL A 323 1.16 -5.18 1.02
N GLU A 324 2.03 -6.15 1.32
CA GLU A 324 1.86 -7.05 2.46
C GLU A 324 2.93 -6.81 3.51
N LEU A 325 2.53 -6.82 4.77
CA LEU A 325 3.44 -6.71 5.92
C LEU A 325 3.49 -8.07 6.62
N TRP A 326 4.65 -8.73 6.59
CA TRP A 326 4.86 -10.05 7.16
C TRP A 326 5.49 -9.93 8.54
N ILE A 327 4.64 -9.98 9.56
CA ILE A 327 5.04 -9.88 10.96
C ILE A 327 5.18 -11.29 11.52
N ARG A 328 6.36 -11.62 12.04
CA ARG A 328 6.62 -12.93 12.65
C ARG A 328 5.69 -13.17 13.82
N ALA A 329 4.99 -14.29 13.82
CA ALA A 329 3.99 -14.62 14.83
C ALA A 329 4.53 -15.57 15.90
N ASP A 330 5.62 -16.30 15.63
CA ASP A 330 6.13 -17.35 16.49
C ASP A 330 7.58 -17.16 16.95
N GLY A 331 7.94 -17.88 18.02
CA GLY A 331 9.30 -17.90 18.56
C GLY A 331 9.68 -16.63 19.35
N PRO A 332 11.00 -16.45 19.59
CA PRO A 332 11.54 -15.31 20.35
C PRO A 332 11.49 -13.98 19.55
N GLU A 333 11.53 -14.05 18.23
CA GLU A 333 11.41 -12.88 17.33
C GLU A 333 9.95 -12.56 16.97
N ALA A 334 8.98 -13.12 17.69
CA ALA A 334 7.57 -12.79 17.47
C ALA A 334 7.34 -11.28 17.65
N GLY A 335 6.57 -10.67 16.74
CA GLY A 335 6.33 -9.24 16.70
C GLY A 335 7.27 -8.46 15.77
N ARG A 336 8.36 -9.07 15.27
CA ARG A 336 9.24 -8.43 14.29
C ARG A 336 8.57 -8.38 12.92
N LEU A 337 8.52 -7.20 12.29
CA LEU A 337 8.23 -7.08 10.86
C LEU A 337 9.49 -7.53 10.11
N GLU A 338 9.43 -8.66 9.42
CA GLU A 338 10.60 -9.20 8.71
C GLU A 338 10.59 -8.81 7.23
N TRP A 339 9.42 -8.89 6.58
CA TRP A 339 9.29 -8.68 5.15
C TRP A 339 8.16 -7.73 4.80
N ILE A 340 8.41 -6.92 3.77
CA ILE A 340 7.40 -6.18 3.06
C ILE A 340 7.36 -6.71 1.64
N VAL A 341 6.17 -7.08 1.19
CA VAL A 341 5.97 -7.66 -0.14
C VAL A 341 5.16 -6.70 -0.98
N THR A 342 5.64 -6.39 -2.17
CA THR A 342 4.94 -5.54 -3.15
C THR A 342 4.90 -6.21 -4.51
N ASP A 343 3.93 -5.81 -5.31
CA ASP A 343 3.85 -6.22 -6.71
C ASP A 343 4.74 -5.32 -7.58
N GLY A 344 5.22 -5.88 -8.68
CA GLY A 344 5.95 -5.15 -9.72
C GLY A 344 5.88 -5.91 -11.04
N HIS A 345 4.94 -5.52 -11.92
CA HIS A 345 4.65 -6.20 -13.19
C HIS A 345 4.62 -7.74 -13.05
N TYR A 346 3.65 -8.32 -12.35
CA TYR A 346 3.54 -9.78 -12.14
C TYR A 346 4.70 -10.47 -11.41
N ARG A 347 5.71 -9.72 -10.94
CA ARG A 347 6.70 -10.20 -9.98
C ARG A 347 6.29 -9.80 -8.58
N GLU A 348 6.70 -10.61 -7.61
CA GLU A 348 6.48 -10.37 -6.20
C GLU A 348 7.83 -10.03 -5.56
N LEU A 349 7.99 -8.77 -5.17
CA LEU A 349 9.23 -8.22 -4.63
C LEU A 349 9.23 -8.35 -3.10
N TRP A 350 10.22 -9.04 -2.56
CA TRP A 350 10.39 -9.22 -1.12
C TRP A 350 11.48 -8.31 -0.59
N VAL A 351 11.06 -7.30 0.16
CA VAL A 351 11.92 -6.28 0.75
C VAL A 351 12.13 -6.60 2.24
N PRO A 352 13.36 -6.84 2.68
CA PRO A 352 13.64 -7.04 4.10
C PRO A 352 13.44 -5.74 4.86
N ALA A 353 12.64 -5.76 5.92
CA ALA A 353 12.28 -4.56 6.67
C ALA A 353 13.50 -3.87 7.31
N GLU A 354 14.52 -4.64 7.70
CA GLU A 354 15.77 -4.15 8.29
C GLU A 354 16.53 -3.16 7.38
N ARG A 355 16.37 -3.26 6.04
CA ARG A 355 16.97 -2.29 5.10
C ARG A 355 16.28 -0.92 5.13
N LEU A 356 15.09 -0.85 5.73
CA LEU A 356 14.22 0.32 5.74
C LEU A 356 14.01 0.93 7.14
N THR A 357 14.34 0.19 8.20
CA THR A 357 14.33 0.68 9.59
C THR A 357 15.53 1.60 9.87
N ALA A 358 15.55 2.26 11.03
CA ALA A 358 16.73 3.00 11.46
C ALA A 358 17.92 2.07 11.70
N ALA A 359 19.14 2.52 11.36
CA ALA A 359 20.35 1.72 11.48
C ALA A 359 20.76 1.39 12.93
N ASP A 360 20.17 2.06 13.92
CA ASP A 360 20.46 1.85 15.34
C ASP A 360 19.71 0.66 15.95
N GLY A 361 18.79 0.03 15.20
CA GLY A 361 18.00 -1.13 15.66
C GLY A 361 16.97 -0.79 16.73
N SER A 362 16.73 0.50 17.02
CA SER A 362 15.82 0.94 18.08
C SER A 362 14.38 0.46 17.88
N ASP A 363 13.89 0.48 16.64
CA ASP A 363 12.57 0.00 16.26
C ASP A 363 12.38 -1.51 16.56
N GLU A 364 13.39 -2.32 16.23
CA GLU A 364 13.33 -3.77 16.48
C GLU A 364 13.37 -4.10 17.97
N ALA A 365 14.22 -3.38 18.73
CA ALA A 365 14.30 -3.54 20.18
C ALA A 365 12.96 -3.20 20.85
N ALA A 366 12.33 -2.08 20.45
CA ALA A 366 11.02 -1.68 20.96
C ALA A 366 9.93 -2.69 20.59
N ALA A 367 9.97 -3.27 19.38
CA ALA A 367 9.02 -4.31 18.98
C ALA A 367 9.17 -5.61 19.80
N ARG A 368 10.41 -6.04 20.08
CA ARG A 368 10.68 -7.20 20.95
C ARG A 368 10.23 -6.95 22.38
N GLU A 369 10.49 -5.74 22.91
CA GLU A 369 10.02 -5.35 24.22
C GLU A 369 8.48 -5.36 24.28
N ALA A 370 7.81 -4.83 23.27
CA ALA A 370 6.34 -4.87 23.21
C ALA A 370 5.80 -6.30 23.16
N ALA A 371 6.39 -7.17 22.33
CA ALA A 371 5.98 -8.56 22.17
C ALA A 371 6.17 -9.39 23.45
N SER A 372 7.17 -9.06 24.27
CA SER A 372 7.50 -9.78 25.52
C SER A 372 6.83 -9.19 26.77
N GLY A 373 6.69 -7.86 26.82
CA GLY A 373 6.14 -7.11 27.95
C GLY A 373 4.62 -6.93 27.93
N GLY A 374 3.93 -7.48 26.91
CA GLY A 374 2.49 -7.33 26.75
C GLY A 374 2.05 -5.90 26.39
N LEU A 375 2.99 -5.04 25.99
CA LEU A 375 2.68 -3.72 25.46
C LEU A 375 2.14 -3.86 24.03
N ARG A 376 1.29 -2.91 23.64
CA ARG A 376 0.75 -2.84 22.29
C ARG A 376 1.67 -2.01 21.40
N GLY A 377 1.68 -2.30 20.11
CA GLY A 377 2.50 -1.58 19.17
C GLY A 377 2.04 -1.70 17.72
N LEU A 378 2.62 -0.83 16.91
CA LEU A 378 2.28 -0.68 15.51
C LEU A 378 3.55 -0.56 14.67
N TRP A 379 3.71 -1.49 13.72
CA TRP A 379 4.63 -1.29 12.60
C TRP A 379 3.98 -0.38 11.56
N LEU A 380 4.54 0.81 11.37
CA LEU A 380 4.17 1.72 10.30
C LEU A 380 5.15 1.58 9.14
N VAL A 381 4.63 1.13 8.01
CA VAL A 381 5.33 1.10 6.73
C VAL A 381 4.87 2.26 5.89
N GLU A 382 5.83 3.11 5.57
CA GLU A 382 5.55 4.26 4.74
C GLU A 382 5.73 3.91 3.29
N ALA A 383 4.61 3.87 2.58
CA ALA A 383 4.58 3.63 1.15
C ALA A 383 3.99 4.85 0.45
N ASP A 384 4.65 5.21 -0.64
CA ASP A 384 4.17 6.15 -1.64
C ASP A 384 3.65 5.36 -2.86
N ALA A 385 2.94 6.01 -3.78
CA ALA A 385 2.65 5.43 -5.08
C ALA A 385 3.35 6.26 -6.17
N ASP A 386 4.06 5.59 -7.06
CA ASP A 386 4.52 6.20 -8.30
C ASP A 386 3.28 6.46 -9.18
N LEU A 387 2.98 7.71 -9.54
CA LEU A 387 1.76 8.00 -10.31
C LEU A 387 1.87 7.57 -11.79
N VAL A 388 3.06 7.19 -12.26
CA VAL A 388 3.29 6.73 -13.63
C VAL A 388 3.13 5.22 -13.71
N PHE A 389 3.79 4.50 -12.80
CA PHE A 389 3.79 3.03 -12.77
C PHE A 389 2.76 2.43 -11.81
N HIS A 390 2.11 3.27 -10.98
CA HIS A 390 1.24 2.89 -9.86
C HIS A 390 1.83 1.96 -8.80
N ALA A 391 3.07 1.53 -8.99
CA ALA A 391 3.81 0.71 -8.06
C ALA A 391 4.02 1.41 -6.69
N PRO A 392 3.84 0.67 -5.58
CA PRO A 392 4.21 1.14 -4.25
C PRO A 392 5.72 1.37 -4.12
N SER A 393 6.11 2.56 -3.69
CA SER A 393 7.49 2.90 -3.32
C SER A 393 7.60 2.99 -1.81
N ILE A 394 8.23 1.99 -1.19
CA ILE A 394 8.44 1.96 0.26
C ILE A 394 9.56 2.94 0.64
N ARG A 395 9.30 3.81 1.61
CA ARG A 395 10.20 4.87 2.08
C ARG A 395 10.90 4.53 3.38
N ALA A 396 10.13 4.08 4.35
CA ALA A 396 10.60 3.88 5.71
C ALA A 396 9.74 2.86 6.44
N VAL A 397 10.34 2.25 7.45
CA VAL A 397 9.66 1.39 8.41
C VAL A 397 9.99 1.92 9.80
N THR A 398 8.99 1.99 10.67
CA THR A 398 9.16 2.42 12.05
C THR A 398 8.21 1.66 12.95
N PHE A 399 8.68 1.33 14.15
CA PHE A 399 7.84 0.78 15.19
C PHE A 399 7.36 1.90 16.10
N MET A 400 6.06 1.91 16.41
CA MET A 400 5.47 2.86 17.35
C MET A 400 4.82 2.07 18.49
N PRO A 401 5.33 2.17 19.73
CA PRO A 401 4.60 1.67 20.87
C PRO A 401 3.28 2.43 21.00
N GLU A 402 2.22 1.71 21.38
CA GLU A 402 0.92 2.31 21.68
C GLU A 402 0.86 2.60 23.18
N VAL A 403 0.96 3.88 23.54
CA VAL A 403 0.73 4.34 24.92
C VAL A 403 -0.70 4.86 25.00
N GLU A 404 -1.50 4.28 25.91
CA GLU A 404 -2.93 4.61 26.02
C GLU A 404 -3.65 4.55 24.65
N GLY A 405 -3.34 3.53 23.83
CA GLY A 405 -3.94 3.25 22.51
C GLY A 405 -3.90 4.41 21.52
N VAL A 406 -2.94 5.32 21.68
CA VAL A 406 -2.54 6.29 20.65
C VAL A 406 -1.09 5.94 20.28
N PRO A 407 -0.78 5.74 18.99
CA PRO A 407 0.61 5.62 18.57
C PRO A 407 1.36 6.88 19.00
N GLU A 408 2.47 6.73 19.71
CA GLU A 408 3.28 7.87 20.17
C GLU A 408 3.91 8.58 18.96
N ARG A 409 3.13 9.45 18.32
CA ARG A 409 3.60 10.24 17.18
C ARG A 409 4.51 11.35 17.70
N SER A 410 5.80 11.14 17.64
CA SER A 410 6.74 12.25 17.75
C SER A 410 6.68 13.11 16.47
N LEU A 411 6.72 14.44 16.61
CA LEU A 411 6.93 15.36 15.48
C LEU A 411 8.20 15.01 14.69
N ARG A 412 9.17 14.40 15.39
CA ARG A 412 10.40 13.84 14.81
C ARG A 412 10.11 12.75 13.79
N HIS A 413 9.13 11.88 14.04
CA HIS A 413 8.70 10.87 13.07
C HIS A 413 8.16 11.56 11.82
N LEU A 414 7.13 12.41 11.94
CA LEU A 414 6.53 13.14 10.80
C LEU A 414 7.56 13.96 9.98
N ALA A 415 8.57 14.54 10.63
CA ALA A 415 9.67 15.19 9.95
C ALA A 415 10.59 14.17 9.23
N ALA A 416 11.02 13.11 9.91
CA ALA A 416 11.85 12.06 9.30
C ALA A 416 11.18 11.47 8.05
N VAL A 417 9.87 11.21 8.12
CA VAL A 417 9.02 10.71 7.03
C VAL A 417 9.05 11.61 5.78
N LEU A 418 8.97 12.93 5.97
CA LEU A 418 8.98 13.89 4.86
C LEU A 418 10.37 14.04 4.22
N PHE A 419 11.44 13.81 4.97
CA PHE A 419 12.81 14.07 4.52
C PHE A 419 13.63 12.81 4.21
N ARG A 420 13.19 11.61 4.64
CA ARG A 420 13.88 10.35 4.37
C ARG A 420 13.69 9.96 2.91
N ARG A 421 14.81 9.76 2.21
CA ARG A 421 14.80 9.30 0.82
C ARG A 421 14.34 7.84 0.80
N PRO A 422 13.51 7.43 -0.19
CA PRO A 422 13.31 6.01 -0.45
C PRO A 422 14.69 5.37 -0.64
N ALA A 423 14.95 4.28 0.06
CA ALA A 423 16.15 3.50 -0.19
C ALA A 423 16.09 3.03 -1.65
N ARG A 424 17.01 3.51 -2.47
CA ARG A 424 17.18 3.06 -3.84
C ARG A 424 18.58 2.49 -3.97
N ASP A 425 18.64 1.24 -4.39
CA ASP A 425 19.91 0.62 -4.76
C ASP A 425 20.39 1.20 -6.09
N ASP A 426 21.69 1.16 -6.34
CA ASP A 426 22.24 1.54 -7.64
C ASP A 426 21.75 0.53 -8.69
N PRO A 427 20.87 0.94 -9.62
CA PRO A 427 20.30 0.01 -10.57
C PRO A 427 21.33 -0.48 -11.58
N ASP A 428 22.46 0.22 -11.79
CA ASP A 428 23.38 -0.08 -12.89
C ASP A 428 24.07 -1.43 -12.71
N GLU A 429 24.43 -1.79 -11.47
CA GLU A 429 24.96 -3.12 -11.18
C GLU A 429 23.90 -4.22 -11.33
N ALA A 430 22.69 -3.96 -10.84
CA ALA A 430 21.59 -4.90 -10.93
C ALA A 430 21.13 -5.13 -12.39
N ILE A 431 21.19 -4.08 -13.23
CA ILE A 431 20.94 -4.16 -14.68
C ILE A 431 22.00 -5.07 -15.34
N ARG A 432 23.29 -4.91 -15.02
CA ARG A 432 24.33 -5.80 -15.55
C ARG A 432 24.09 -7.27 -15.16
N ARG A 433 23.70 -7.52 -13.90
CA ARG A 433 23.35 -8.89 -13.44
C ARG A 433 22.12 -9.43 -14.15
N LEU A 434 21.12 -8.58 -14.42
CA LEU A 434 19.93 -8.93 -15.19
C LEU A 434 20.30 -9.30 -16.64
N GLU A 435 21.17 -8.54 -17.29
CA GLU A 435 21.67 -8.85 -18.64
C GLU A 435 22.44 -10.18 -18.68
N GLN A 436 23.27 -10.44 -17.69
CA GLN A 436 23.96 -11.74 -17.55
C GLN A 436 22.96 -12.89 -17.34
N ALA A 437 21.93 -12.69 -16.52
CA ALA A 437 20.88 -13.67 -16.31
C ALA A 437 20.09 -13.94 -17.60
N ARG A 438 19.75 -12.89 -18.37
CA ARG A 438 19.09 -13.00 -19.69
C ARG A 438 19.91 -13.85 -20.66
N VAL A 439 21.23 -13.60 -20.76
CA VAL A 439 22.13 -14.39 -21.62
C VAL A 439 22.18 -15.85 -21.18
N ARG A 440 22.31 -16.11 -19.88
CA ARG A 440 22.38 -17.48 -19.33
C ARG A 440 21.08 -18.27 -19.55
N LEU A 441 19.93 -17.61 -19.38
CA LEU A 441 18.62 -18.24 -19.46
C LEU A 441 18.09 -18.31 -20.91
N GLY A 442 18.67 -17.55 -21.83
CA GLY A 442 18.21 -17.47 -23.22
C GLY A 442 16.78 -16.93 -23.35
N ARG A 443 16.31 -16.15 -22.37
CA ARG A 443 14.96 -15.57 -22.32
C ARG A 443 15.00 -14.16 -21.77
N ASP A 444 14.07 -13.32 -22.22
CA ASP A 444 13.92 -11.98 -21.64
C ASP A 444 13.10 -12.08 -20.35
N LEU A 445 13.65 -11.53 -19.27
CA LEU A 445 13.00 -11.45 -17.96
C LEU A 445 11.80 -10.49 -17.96
N PHE A 446 11.53 -9.75 -19.04
CA PHE A 446 10.39 -8.83 -19.19
C PHE A 446 9.60 -9.05 -20.48
N GLU A 447 9.52 -10.29 -20.99
CA GLU A 447 8.72 -10.65 -22.19
C GLU A 447 7.23 -10.26 -22.08
N ASP A 448 6.72 -10.10 -20.85
CA ASP A 448 5.36 -9.67 -20.54
C ASP A 448 5.15 -8.15 -20.59
N ALA A 449 6.21 -7.36 -20.80
CA ALA A 449 6.14 -5.92 -20.98
C ALA A 449 6.37 -5.53 -22.46
N PRO A 450 5.78 -4.42 -22.94
CA PRO A 450 6.13 -3.87 -24.23
C PRO A 450 7.64 -3.58 -24.31
N GLU A 451 8.28 -3.92 -25.42
CA GLU A 451 9.73 -3.78 -25.62
C GLU A 451 10.25 -2.37 -25.28
N VAL A 452 9.47 -1.34 -25.63
CA VAL A 452 9.81 0.08 -25.37
C VAL A 452 9.73 0.43 -23.87
N ALA A 453 8.88 -0.25 -23.10
CA ALA A 453 8.69 -0.02 -21.67
C ALA A 453 9.63 -0.88 -20.80
N GLY A 454 10.08 -2.03 -21.32
CA GLY A 454 10.94 -3.00 -20.63
C GLY A 454 12.15 -2.35 -19.91
N PRO A 455 12.95 -1.50 -20.54
CA PRO A 455 14.08 -0.84 -19.89
C PRO A 455 13.69 0.07 -18.71
N PHE A 456 12.58 0.79 -18.83
CA PHE A 456 12.10 1.68 -17.77
C PHE A 456 11.57 0.88 -16.58
N ILE A 457 10.80 -0.18 -16.86
CA ILE A 457 10.27 -1.11 -15.86
C ILE A 457 11.42 -1.81 -15.13
N ALA A 458 12.38 -2.36 -15.87
CA ALA A 458 13.57 -2.99 -15.31
C ALA A 458 14.31 -2.04 -14.38
N ARG A 459 14.59 -0.81 -14.83
CA ARG A 459 15.29 0.20 -14.00
C ARG A 459 14.50 0.56 -12.75
N HIS A 460 13.18 0.69 -12.84
CA HIS A 460 12.32 0.99 -11.69
C HIS A 460 12.37 -0.16 -10.66
N LEU A 461 12.10 -1.39 -11.10
CA LEU A 461 12.08 -2.58 -10.23
C LEU A 461 13.44 -2.85 -9.60
N LEU A 462 14.52 -2.73 -10.38
CA LEU A 462 15.89 -2.93 -9.92
C LEU A 462 16.37 -1.81 -8.97
N SER A 463 15.73 -0.65 -8.97
CA SER A 463 16.03 0.41 -8.01
C SER A 463 15.35 0.22 -6.64
N ALA A 464 14.37 -0.68 -6.53
CA ALA A 464 13.72 -0.97 -5.25
C ALA A 464 14.61 -1.85 -4.36
N PRO A 465 14.55 -1.71 -3.03
CA PRO A 465 15.48 -2.35 -2.09
C PRO A 465 15.11 -3.82 -1.78
N TRP A 466 14.66 -4.57 -2.78
CA TRP A 466 14.27 -5.96 -2.63
C TRP A 466 15.50 -6.87 -2.41
N ARG A 467 15.28 -8.04 -1.81
CA ARG A 467 16.31 -9.09 -1.63
C ARG A 467 15.97 -10.35 -2.40
N TYR A 468 14.68 -10.65 -2.55
CA TYR A 468 14.20 -11.79 -3.32
C TYR A 468 13.11 -11.37 -4.31
N TRP A 469 13.16 -11.96 -5.50
CA TRP A 469 12.12 -11.89 -6.52
C TRP A 469 11.40 -13.23 -6.58
N ARG A 470 10.19 -13.27 -6.06
CA ARG A 470 9.32 -14.42 -6.31
C ARG A 470 8.64 -14.20 -7.66
N TYR A 471 8.58 -15.25 -8.48
CA TYR A 471 8.17 -15.20 -9.89
C TYR A 471 9.10 -14.34 -10.78
N PRO A 472 10.41 -14.65 -10.89
CA PRO A 472 11.35 -13.83 -11.66
C PRO A 472 11.02 -13.74 -13.16
N LEU A 473 10.39 -14.78 -13.72
CA LEU A 473 9.88 -14.80 -15.11
C LEU A 473 8.46 -14.23 -15.24
N GLY A 474 7.92 -13.62 -14.19
CA GLY A 474 6.52 -13.21 -14.09
C GLY A 474 5.59 -14.37 -13.70
N ALA A 475 4.59 -14.09 -12.86
CA ALA A 475 3.63 -15.10 -12.42
C ALA A 475 2.79 -15.67 -13.57
N GLU A 476 2.61 -14.90 -14.66
CA GLU A 476 1.91 -15.37 -15.87
C GLU A 476 2.64 -16.49 -16.60
N ALA A 477 3.97 -16.57 -16.53
CA ALA A 477 4.75 -17.61 -17.18
C ALA A 477 4.45 -19.03 -16.64
N ARG A 478 3.76 -19.11 -15.50
CA ARG A 478 3.30 -20.39 -14.95
C ARG A 478 2.01 -20.90 -15.60
N VAL A 479 1.27 -20.04 -16.30
CA VAL A 479 0.00 -20.37 -16.95
C VAL A 479 0.26 -20.92 -18.35
N GLU A 480 -0.05 -22.19 -18.59
CA GLU A 480 -0.07 -22.74 -19.95
C GLU A 480 -1.39 -22.31 -20.63
N ARG A 481 -1.30 -21.50 -21.70
CA ARG A 481 -2.46 -21.14 -22.53
C ARG A 481 -2.73 -22.27 -23.52
N ARG A 482 -3.82 -23.02 -23.36
CA ARG A 482 -4.29 -23.99 -24.35
C ARG A 482 -5.51 -23.46 -25.10
N LEU A 483 -5.68 -23.93 -26.34
CA LEU A 483 -6.85 -23.62 -27.19
C LEU A 483 -8.20 -23.91 -26.51
N TYR A 484 -8.25 -24.82 -25.52
CA TYR A 484 -9.47 -25.20 -24.78
C TYR A 484 -9.33 -25.17 -23.25
N GLY A 485 -8.50 -24.29 -22.69
CA GLY A 485 -8.41 -24.12 -21.23
C GLY A 485 -7.09 -23.53 -20.74
N ARG A 486 -6.96 -23.37 -19.43
CA ARG A 486 -5.71 -23.00 -18.76
C ARG A 486 -5.32 -24.13 -17.81
N ARG A 487 -4.09 -24.64 -17.89
CA ARG A 487 -3.54 -25.64 -16.97
C ARG A 487 -2.16 -25.18 -16.52
N LEU A 488 -1.71 -25.53 -15.30
CA LEU A 488 -0.28 -25.41 -15.00
C LEU A 488 0.49 -26.47 -15.81
N SER A 489 1.59 -26.09 -16.46
CA SER A 489 2.51 -27.09 -17.01
C SER A 489 3.19 -27.82 -15.84
N PRO A 490 3.30 -29.16 -15.86
CA PRO A 490 4.12 -29.91 -14.90
C PRO A 490 5.58 -29.43 -14.87
N GLU A 491 6.03 -28.79 -15.95
CA GLU A 491 7.38 -28.25 -16.14
C GLU A 491 7.48 -26.75 -15.84
N SER A 492 6.42 -26.10 -15.36
CA SER A 492 6.46 -24.67 -15.02
C SER A 492 7.51 -24.42 -13.92
N PRO A 493 8.38 -23.40 -14.07
CA PRO A 493 9.44 -23.12 -13.13
C PRO A 493 8.90 -22.81 -11.72
N PRO A 494 9.68 -23.12 -10.67
CA PRO A 494 9.25 -22.89 -9.29
C PRO A 494 9.09 -21.40 -9.00
N ALA A 495 8.13 -21.03 -8.14
CA ALA A 495 7.87 -19.62 -7.85
C ALA A 495 9.07 -18.93 -7.17
N ALA A 496 9.77 -19.64 -6.30
CA ALA A 496 10.89 -19.13 -5.50
C ALA A 496 12.23 -19.73 -5.95
N ASP A 497 12.41 -19.94 -7.26
CA ASP A 497 13.60 -20.56 -7.84
C ASP A 497 14.90 -19.84 -7.39
N PRO A 498 15.78 -20.50 -6.61
CA PRO A 498 17.06 -19.94 -6.18
C PRO A 498 18.00 -19.60 -7.34
N ASP A 499 17.96 -20.38 -8.42
CA ASP A 499 18.89 -20.23 -9.54
C ASP A 499 18.57 -19.00 -10.39
N LEU A 500 17.31 -18.54 -10.34
CA LEU A 500 16.82 -17.34 -11.02
C LEU A 500 16.91 -16.07 -10.16
N GLN A 501 17.25 -16.18 -8.87
CA GLN A 501 17.38 -15.02 -7.99
C GLN A 501 18.62 -14.20 -8.36
N ILE A 502 18.40 -12.96 -8.76
CA ILE A 502 19.46 -11.95 -8.77
C ILE A 502 19.57 -11.44 -7.34
N LYS A 503 20.67 -11.66 -6.63
CA LYS A 503 20.82 -11.10 -5.28
C LYS A 503 21.36 -9.67 -5.40
N ALA A 504 20.72 -8.70 -4.74
CA ALA A 504 21.40 -7.47 -4.38
C ALA A 504 22.51 -7.84 -3.38
N ASP A 505 23.71 -7.27 -3.52
CA ASP A 505 24.81 -7.61 -2.61
C ASP A 505 24.43 -7.33 -1.16
N THR A 506 24.88 -8.23 -0.28
CA THR A 506 24.92 -7.98 1.16
C THR A 506 25.99 -6.92 1.41
N ALA A 507 25.60 -5.65 1.34
CA ALA A 507 26.42 -4.55 1.87
C ALA A 507 26.50 -4.65 3.40
#